data_AF-A0A7W6RPT0-F1
#
_entry.id   AF-A0A7W6RPT0-F1
#
_cell.length_a   1.000
_cell.length_b   1.000
_cell.length_c   1.000
_cell.angle_alpha   90.00
_cell.angle_beta   90.00
_cell.angle_gamma   90.00
#
_symmetry.space_group_name_H-M   'P 1'
#
loop_
_entity.id
_entity.type
_entity.pdbx_description
1 polymer ?
#
loop_
_entity_poly.entity_id
_entity_poly.type
_entity_poly.pdbx_seq_one_letter_code
_entity_poly.pdbx_strand_id
1 'polypeptide(L)' 'MSQTVEKRLAELGLELPEAAKSVANYLPVVASGNLILTSGQLPLANGKLIATGLVGRLTSRPQRWLPDNAP' A
#
# COMPACT_ATOMS: atom_id res chain seq x y z
N MET A 1 -19.21 12.71 11.48
CA MET A 1 -18.23 12.04 10.60
C MET A 1 -18.05 12.89 9.35
N SER A 2 -17.24 13.95 9.41
CA SER A 2 -17.01 14.81 8.25
C SER A 2 -15.95 14.18 7.34
N GLN A 3 -16.37 13.95 6.09
CA GLN A 3 -15.64 13.36 4.97
C GLN A 3 -15.29 11.87 5.12
N THR A 4 -15.65 11.07 4.12
CA THR A 4 -15.35 9.65 4.05
C THR A 4 -13.87 9.41 3.75
N VAL A 5 -13.33 8.24 4.10
CA VAL A 5 -11.91 7.91 3.86
C VAL A 5 -11.59 7.89 2.37
N GLU A 6 -12.53 7.42 1.56
CA GLU A 6 -12.45 7.39 0.10
C GLU A 6 -12.28 8.79 -0.47
N LYS A 7 -12.98 9.78 0.09
CA LYS A 7 -12.86 11.17 -0.36
C LYS A 7 -11.48 11.75 -0.06
N ARG A 8 -10.91 11.44 1.11
CA ARG A 8 -9.54 11.89 1.47
C ARG A 8 -8.47 11.24 0.59
N LEU A 9 -8.64 9.97 0.23
CA LEU A 9 -7.76 9.29 -0.71
C LEU A 9 -7.83 9.94 -2.09
N ALA A 10 -9.04 10.25 -2.57
CA ALA A 10 -9.25 10.92 -3.85
C ALA A 10 -8.64 12.34 -3.89
N GLU A 11 -8.74 13.12 -2.80
CA GLU A 11 -8.11 14.45 -2.68
C GLU A 11 -6.58 14.39 -2.79
N LEU A 12 -5.96 13.26 -2.42
CA LEU A 12 -4.53 13.00 -2.57
C LEU A 12 -4.17 12.41 -3.95
N GLY A 13 -5.15 12.19 -4.84
CA GLY A 13 -4.95 11.55 -6.13
C GLY A 13 -4.60 10.06 -6.04
N LEU A 14 -4.99 9.40 -4.94
CA LEU A 14 -4.72 7.99 -4.68
C LEU A 14 -5.99 7.15 -4.86
N GLU A 15 -5.89 6.07 -5.63
CA GLU A 15 -6.94 5.05 -5.75
C GLU A 15 -6.57 3.80 -4.95
N LEU A 16 -7.57 3.19 -4.31
CA LEU A 16 -7.34 1.96 -3.55
C LEU A 16 -7.16 0.79 -4.53
N PRO A 17 -6.02 0.08 -4.51
CA PRO A 17 -5.79 -1.04 -5.41
C PRO A 17 -6.67 -2.24 -5.05
N GLU A 18 -6.80 -3.17 -6.00
CA GLU A 18 -7.42 -4.46 -5.73
C GLU A 18 -6.65 -5.19 -4.61
N ALA A 19 -7.38 -5.79 -3.67
CA ALA A 19 -6.79 -6.47 -2.53
C ALA A 19 -5.84 -7.59 -2.97
N ALA A 20 -4.63 -7.59 -2.42
CA ALA A 20 -3.63 -8.58 -2.75
C ALA A 20 -4.07 -9.99 -2.32
N LYS A 21 -3.92 -10.96 -3.23
CA LYS A 21 -4.11 -12.38 -2.93
C LYS A 21 -3.00 -12.87 -1.99
N SER A 22 -3.32 -13.88 -1.17
CA SER A 22 -2.31 -14.52 -0.34
C SER A 22 -1.21 -15.16 -1.21
N VAL A 23 0.05 -14.89 -0.84
CA VAL A 23 1.21 -15.38 -1.62
C VAL A 23 1.51 -16.85 -1.31
N ALA A 24 1.00 -17.39 -0.21
CA ALA A 24 1.15 -18.80 0.18
C ALA A 24 -0.06 -19.29 0.99
N ASN A 25 0.09 -20.39 1.74
CA ASN A 25 -0.96 -21.00 2.55
C ASN A 25 -1.21 -20.23 3.87
N TYR A 26 -1.64 -18.97 3.77
CA TYR A 26 -2.08 -18.13 4.88
C TYR A 26 -3.22 -17.21 4.43
N LEU A 27 -4.01 -16.69 5.38
CA LEU A 27 -5.12 -15.80 5.09
C LEU A 27 -4.65 -14.34 4.93
N PRO A 28 -5.19 -13.56 3.97
CA PRO A 28 -4.83 -12.16 3.79
C PRO A 28 -5.24 -11.29 4.99
N VAL A 29 -6.34 -11.65 5.65
CA VAL A 29 -6.88 -10.96 6.81
C VAL A 29 -7.55 -11.97 7.75
N VAL A 30 -7.43 -11.74 9.06
CA VAL A 30 -8.11 -12.51 10.11
C VAL A 30 -8.78 -11.55 11.08
N ALA A 31 -10.01 -11.86 11.49
CA ALA A 31 -10.72 -11.14 12.54
C ALA A 31 -10.63 -11.91 13.87
N SER A 32 -10.33 -11.23 14.96
CA SER A 32 -10.36 -11.77 16.32
C SER A 32 -11.03 -10.78 17.25
N GLY A 33 -12.28 -11.06 17.63
CA GLY A 33 -13.12 -10.14 18.39
C GLY A 33 -13.34 -8.83 17.63
N ASN A 34 -12.81 -7.74 18.17
CA ASN A 34 -12.87 -6.40 17.57
C ASN A 34 -11.58 -6.00 16.82
N LEU A 35 -10.63 -6.93 16.65
CA LEU A 35 -9.38 -6.69 15.93
C LEU A 35 -9.45 -7.30 14.53
N ILE A 36 -9.00 -6.54 13.53
CA ILE A 36 -8.75 -7.00 12.16
C ILE A 36 -7.25 -6.99 11.94
N LEU A 37 -6.66 -8.17 11.73
CA LEU A 37 -5.22 -8.35 11.52
C LEU A 37 -4.96 -8.65 10.04
N THR A 38 -4.21 -7.79 9.37
CA THR A 38 -3.78 -8.00 7.98
C THR A 38 -2.43 -8.68 7.93
N SER A 39 -2.27 -9.60 6.99
CA SER A 39 -0.95 -10.13 6.63
C SER A 39 -0.05 -9.05 6.01
N GLY A 40 1.26 -9.32 5.91
CA GLY A 40 2.22 -8.39 5.32
C GLY A 40 1.81 -7.96 3.90
N GLN A 41 1.80 -6.65 3.66
CA GLN A 41 1.44 -6.06 2.37
C GLN A 41 2.70 -5.62 1.62
N LEU A 42 2.80 -6.01 0.35
CA LEU A 42 3.89 -5.62 -0.55
C LEU A 42 3.54 -4.34 -1.33
N PRO A 43 4.52 -3.53 -1.74
CA PRO A 43 4.29 -2.39 -2.61
C PRO A 43 4.00 -2.87 -4.04
N LEU A 44 2.74 -3.25 -4.28
CA LEU A 44 2.25 -3.65 -5.59
C LEU A 44 1.52 -2.48 -6.25
N ALA A 45 1.79 -2.24 -7.53
CA ALA A 45 0.93 -1.43 -8.40
C ALA A 45 0.59 -2.25 -9.64
N ASN A 46 -0.70 -2.30 -10.01
CA ASN A 46 -1.18 -3.10 -11.14
C ASN A 46 -0.70 -4.57 -11.10
N GLY A 47 -0.68 -5.17 -9.90
CA GLY A 47 -0.23 -6.54 -9.68
C GLY A 47 1.28 -6.77 -9.79
N LYS A 48 2.10 -5.72 -9.96
CA LYS A 48 3.56 -5.82 -10.09
C LYS A 48 4.25 -5.14 -8.93
N LEU A 49 5.35 -5.74 -8.47
CA LEU A 49 6.17 -5.20 -7.39
C LEU A 49 6.92 -3.96 -7.89
N ILE A 50 6.60 -2.79 -7.34
CA ILE A 50 7.16 -1.51 -7.80
C ILE A 50 8.46 -1.13 -7.12
N ALA A 51 8.83 -1.76 -6.01
CA ALA A 51 10.07 -1.46 -5.31
C ALA A 51 10.67 -2.72 -4.69
N THR A 52 11.98 -2.90 -4.93
CA THR A 52 12.78 -4.02 -4.40
C THR A 52 14.17 -3.54 -3.99
N GLY A 53 14.81 -4.28 -3.09
CA GLY A 53 16.18 -4.04 -2.67
C GLY A 53 16.32 -3.41 -1.28
N LEU A 54 17.56 -3.03 -0.94
CA LEU A 54 17.92 -2.51 0.38
C LEU A 54 17.87 -0.98 0.37
N VAL A 55 17.02 -0.40 1.22
CA VAL A 55 16.91 1.05 1.43
C VAL A 55 18.29 1.62 1.79
N GLY A 56 18.70 2.70 1.11
CA GLY A 56 19.99 3.37 1.35
C GLY A 56 21.20 2.76 0.65
N ARG A 57 21.05 1.63 -0.06
CA ARG A 57 22.13 1.05 -0.89
C ARG A 57 21.72 0.88 -2.34
N LEU A 58 20.75 0.00 -2.57
CA LEU A 58 20.29 -0.40 -3.90
C LEU A 58 18.78 -0.64 -3.79
N THR A 59 18.00 0.37 -4.12
CA THR A 59 16.56 0.23 -4.35
C THR A 59 16.30 0.43 -5.82
N SER A 60 15.52 -0.44 -6.46
CA SER A 60 15.06 -0.34 -7.86
C SER A 60 14.04 0.80 -8.11
N ARG A 61 14.07 1.80 -7.22
CA ARG A 61 13.02 2.77 -6.93
C ARG A 61 12.49 3.48 -8.19
N PRO A 62 11.16 3.45 -8.45
CA PRO A 62 10.51 4.51 -9.20
C PRO A 62 10.48 5.76 -8.30
N GLN A 63 11.03 6.83 -8.84
CA GLN A 63 11.37 8.07 -8.15
C GLN A 63 10.20 8.67 -7.33
N ARG A 64 10.56 9.19 -6.14
CA ARG A 64 9.91 10.24 -5.35
C ARG A 64 8.40 10.07 -4.96
N TRP A 65 8.18 9.80 -3.66
CA TRP A 65 6.87 9.92 -2.99
C TRP A 65 6.52 11.37 -2.59
N LEU A 66 7.42 12.33 -2.86
CA LEU A 66 7.14 13.74 -2.61
C LEU A 66 6.66 14.39 -3.92
N PRO A 67 5.60 15.22 -3.89
CA PRO A 67 5.33 16.11 -5.01
C PRO A 67 6.57 16.95 -5.29
N ASP A 68 6.74 17.40 -6.54
CA ASP A 68 7.90 18.16 -7.01
C ASP A 68 8.19 19.45 -6.21
N ASN A 69 7.30 19.84 -5.30
CA ASN A 69 7.34 21.07 -4.53
C ASN A 69 7.47 20.89 -3.00
N ALA A 70 8.06 19.78 -2.54
CA ALA A 70 8.47 19.66 -1.14
C ALA A 70 9.82 20.39 -0.89
N PRO A 71 9.98 21.11 0.23
CA PRO A 71 11.18 21.90 0.52
C PRO A 71 12.46 21.05 0.56
#